data_AF-A0A956GFD4-F1
#
_entry.id   AF-A0A956GFD4-F1
#
_cell.length_a   1.000
_cell.length_b   1.000
_cell.length_c   1.000
_cell.angle_alpha   90.00
_cell.angle_beta   90.00
_cell.angle_gamma   90.00
#
_symmetry.space_group_name_H-M   'P 1'
#
loop_
_entity.id
_entity.type
_entity.pdbx_description
1 polymer ?
#
loop_
_entity_poly.entity_id
_entity_poly.type
_entity_poly.pdbx_seq_one_letter_code
_entity_poly.pdbx_strand_id
1 'polypeptide(L)'
;MFAQTTLWLLLTVMLAACGSGAVGGDPQGSTADSGSFDTGLATQQEACDGYDNDSDGEVDEGCPCVPGQTAQCYPGAPGLASVGLCAFGTMTCEGGSELGHWGPCLGAITPRVEVCGNGVDEDCDGKDACWQDLDGDGYGTAAAVTGDDLICGNAPGEAANT
;
A
#
# COMPACT_ATOMS: atom_id res chain seq x y z
N MET A 1 -42.19 6.07 -35.93
CA MET A 1 -40.87 6.39 -36.51
C MET A 1 -40.06 7.06 -35.40
N PHE A 2 -38.82 6.59 -35.17
CA PHE A 2 -37.80 7.01 -34.18
C PHE A 2 -38.11 6.66 -32.71
N ALA A 3 -37.58 5.57 -32.11
CA ALA A 3 -36.19 5.16 -31.82
C ALA A 3 -35.58 5.86 -30.60
N GLN A 4 -35.69 5.26 -29.41
CA GLN A 4 -34.75 5.45 -28.29
C GLN A 4 -34.66 4.17 -27.46
N THR A 5 -33.74 3.28 -27.86
CA THR A 5 -33.19 2.23 -27.00
C THR A 5 -32.06 2.86 -26.20
N THR A 6 -32.31 3.26 -24.96
CA THR A 6 -31.25 3.67 -24.03
C THR A 6 -30.54 2.42 -23.53
N LEU A 7 -29.47 2.12 -24.26
CA LEU A 7 -28.43 1.16 -23.97
C LEU A 7 -27.77 1.50 -22.62
N TRP A 8 -28.23 0.85 -21.55
CA TRP A 8 -27.49 0.80 -20.28
C TRP A 8 -26.32 -0.18 -20.43
N LEU A 9 -25.31 0.22 -21.22
CA LEU A 9 -23.99 -0.38 -21.12
C LEU A 9 -23.27 0.35 -19.97
N LEU A 10 -23.52 -0.08 -18.74
CA LEU A 10 -22.56 0.12 -17.66
C LEU A 10 -21.33 -0.68 -18.05
N LEU A 11 -20.47 -0.06 -18.85
CA LEU A 11 -19.11 -0.48 -19.09
C LEU A 11 -18.42 -0.38 -17.73
N THR A 12 -18.44 -1.48 -16.97
CA THR A 12 -17.42 -1.71 -15.96
C THR A 12 -16.10 -1.74 -16.73
N VAL A 13 -15.40 -0.62 -16.76
CA VAL A 13 -13.98 -0.60 -17.10
C VAL A 13 -13.35 -1.47 -16.02
N MET A 14 -13.14 -2.74 -16.34
CA MET A 14 -12.18 -3.54 -15.60
C MET A 14 -10.84 -2.87 -15.85
N LEU A 15 -10.41 -2.01 -14.93
CA LEU A 15 -9.00 -1.68 -14.82
C LEU A 15 -8.30 -3.03 -14.72
N ALA A 16 -7.50 -3.35 -15.75
CA ALA A 16 -6.61 -4.48 -15.74
C ALA A 16 -5.52 -4.15 -14.71
N ALA A 17 -5.81 -4.42 -13.44
CA ALA A 17 -4.83 -4.39 -12.36
C ALA A 17 -4.01 -5.67 -12.50
N CYS A 18 -2.70 -5.54 -12.66
CA CYS A 18 -1.83 -6.70 -12.74
C CYS A 18 -1.31 -6.97 -11.32
N GLY A 19 -1.90 -7.95 -10.66
CA GLY A 19 -1.56 -8.29 -9.29
C GLY A 19 -0.22 -9.02 -9.19
N SER A 20 0.84 -8.32 -8.77
CA SER A 20 2.06 -8.92 -8.23
C SER A 20 1.83 -9.23 -6.74
N GLY A 21 1.38 -10.45 -6.45
CA GLY A 21 1.19 -10.90 -5.07
C GLY A 21 2.52 -11.15 -4.37
N ALA A 22 2.91 -10.26 -3.46
CA ALA A 22 4.01 -10.50 -2.52
C ALA A 22 3.44 -10.88 -1.14
N VAL A 23 3.52 -12.17 -0.80
CA VAL A 23 3.56 -12.60 0.61
C VAL A 23 4.78 -13.50 0.79
N GLY A 24 5.85 -12.92 1.32
CA GLY A 24 6.99 -13.65 1.84
C GLY A 24 6.59 -14.37 3.13
N GLY A 25 6.87 -15.66 3.22
CA GLY A 25 6.73 -16.45 4.43
C GLY A 25 8.03 -17.17 4.72
N ASP A 26 8.89 -16.57 5.53
CA ASP A 26 10.05 -17.24 6.11
C ASP A 26 9.63 -18.05 7.35
N PRO A 27 9.99 -19.35 7.46
CA PRO A 27 9.76 -20.12 8.66
C PRO A 27 11.00 -20.04 9.54
N GLN A 28 11.07 -19.05 10.43
CA GLN A 28 12.12 -19.01 11.46
C GLN A 28 11.50 -19.05 12.84
N GLY A 29 11.45 -20.27 13.38
CA GLY A 29 11.28 -20.48 14.80
C GLY A 29 12.39 -19.79 15.58
N SER A 30 11.99 -19.06 16.62
CA SER A 30 12.91 -18.49 17.61
C SER A 30 12.48 -18.97 18.99
N THR A 31 13.26 -19.90 19.54
CA THR A 31 13.17 -20.34 20.93
C THR A 31 14.00 -19.42 21.83
N ALA A 32 13.33 -18.87 22.84
CA ALA A 32 13.77 -18.52 24.21
C ALA A 32 15.05 -17.70 24.45
N ASP A 33 14.93 -16.57 25.19
CA ASP A 33 15.43 -16.42 26.58
C ASP A 33 14.95 -15.08 27.20
N SER A 34 13.98 -15.15 28.12
CA SER A 34 14.08 -14.82 29.56
C SER A 34 13.83 -13.36 29.98
N GLY A 35 12.54 -13.12 30.27
CA GLY A 35 12.11 -12.25 31.36
C GLY A 35 11.27 -11.06 30.94
N SER A 36 9.93 -11.18 31.08
CA SER A 36 9.06 -10.18 31.75
C SER A 36 7.61 -10.26 31.24
N PHE A 37 6.75 -10.85 32.08
CA PHE A 37 5.27 -10.83 32.14
C PHE A 37 4.45 -11.46 31.01
N ASP A 38 4.13 -12.72 31.26
CA ASP A 38 3.01 -13.50 30.72
C ASP A 38 1.66 -12.91 31.18
N THR A 39 1.02 -12.15 30.29
CA THR A 39 -0.41 -12.29 30.04
C THR A 39 -0.58 -12.59 28.56
N GLY A 40 -0.76 -13.87 28.23
CA GLY A 40 -0.96 -14.40 26.87
C GLY A 40 -2.14 -13.82 26.09
N LEU A 41 -1.95 -12.62 25.57
CA LEU A 41 -2.42 -12.09 24.28
C LEU A 41 -1.43 -10.96 23.99
N ALA A 42 -0.47 -11.19 23.10
CA ALA A 42 0.32 -10.09 22.57
C ALA A 42 -0.63 -9.22 21.73
N THR A 43 -1.25 -8.22 22.36
CA THR A 43 -1.48 -6.96 21.67
C THR A 43 -0.07 -6.48 21.38
N GLN A 44 0.37 -6.64 20.15
CA GLN A 44 1.69 -6.18 19.78
C GLN A 44 1.72 -4.69 20.11
N GLN A 45 2.58 -4.33 21.05
CA GLN A 45 2.53 -3.03 21.68
C GLN A 45 3.08 -2.01 20.68
N GLU A 46 2.22 -1.09 20.25
CA GLU A 46 2.61 0.07 19.45
C GLU A 46 3.70 0.89 20.16
N ALA A 47 4.69 1.35 19.38
CA ALA A 47 5.82 2.13 19.87
C ALA A 47 5.52 3.63 19.99
N CYS A 48 4.29 4.06 19.64
CA CYS A 48 3.85 5.45 19.67
C CYS A 48 4.73 6.36 18.80
N ASP A 49 5.08 5.88 17.60
CA ASP A 49 6.04 6.52 16.68
C ASP A 49 5.39 6.98 15.36
N GLY A 50 4.06 6.88 15.26
CA GLY A 50 3.29 7.23 14.07
C GLY A 50 3.29 6.15 13.00
N TYR A 51 3.72 4.93 13.32
CA TYR A 51 3.71 3.80 12.41
C TYR A 51 2.94 2.64 13.01
N ASP A 52 2.31 1.85 12.13
CA ASP A 52 1.70 0.58 12.49
C ASP A 52 2.82 -0.45 12.75
N ASN A 53 3.15 -0.68 14.02
CA ASN A 53 4.24 -1.58 14.39
C ASN A 53 3.81 -3.05 14.44
N ASP A 54 2.51 -3.32 14.47
CA ASP A 54 1.96 -4.65 14.53
C ASP A 54 1.26 -5.15 13.28
N SER A 55 1.19 -4.28 12.28
CA SER A 55 0.60 -4.50 10.96
C SER A 55 -0.89 -4.88 11.02
N ASP A 56 -1.64 -4.34 11.99
CA ASP A 56 -3.08 -4.58 12.11
C ASP A 56 -3.97 -3.59 11.33
N GLY A 57 -3.35 -2.53 10.78
CA GLY A 57 -3.96 -1.52 9.93
C GLY A 57 -4.38 -0.23 10.65
N GLU A 58 -4.29 -0.18 11.97
CA GLU A 58 -4.42 1.03 12.75
C GLU A 58 -3.01 1.55 13.14
N VAL A 59 -2.92 2.77 13.67
CA VAL A 59 -1.62 3.38 14.01
C VAL A 59 -1.66 3.88 15.45
N ASP A 60 -0.66 3.51 16.23
CA ASP A 60 -0.43 3.99 17.60
C ASP A 60 -1.63 3.75 18.56
N GLU A 61 -2.29 2.59 18.50
CA GLU A 61 -3.38 2.26 19.42
C GLU A 61 -2.88 2.03 20.84
N GLY A 62 -3.72 2.45 21.80
CA GLY A 62 -3.33 2.45 23.21
C GLY A 62 -2.26 3.49 23.55
N CYS A 63 -1.76 4.29 22.59
CA CYS A 63 -0.87 5.40 22.87
C CYS A 63 -1.65 6.62 23.38
N PRO A 64 -1.31 7.13 24.57
CA PRO A 64 -1.96 8.32 25.11
C PRO A 64 -1.49 9.58 24.36
N CYS A 65 -2.44 10.43 23.99
CA CYS A 65 -2.17 11.71 23.36
C CYS A 65 -3.02 12.84 23.98
N VAL A 66 -2.71 14.09 23.63
CA VAL A 66 -3.47 15.26 24.10
C VAL A 66 -4.62 15.53 23.12
N PRO A 67 -5.91 15.57 23.57
CA PRO A 67 -7.03 15.83 22.67
C PRO A 67 -6.83 17.08 21.80
N GLY A 68 -7.02 16.93 20.49
CA GLY A 68 -6.78 17.96 19.48
C GLY A 68 -5.34 18.08 18.99
N GLN A 69 -4.39 17.30 19.54
CA GLN A 69 -3.07 17.14 18.96
C GLN A 69 -3.17 16.42 17.61
N THR A 70 -2.32 16.79 16.66
CA THR A 70 -2.17 16.06 15.39
C THR A 70 -0.77 15.49 15.27
N ALA A 71 -0.65 14.37 14.59
CA ALA A 71 0.62 13.72 14.29
C ALA A 71 0.60 13.15 12.86
N GLN A 72 1.78 13.04 12.28
CA GLN A 72 1.97 12.30 11.03
C GLN A 72 1.80 10.81 11.33
N CYS A 73 1.19 10.06 10.41
CA CYS A 73 0.97 8.64 10.58
C CYS A 73 1.15 7.90 9.25
N TYR A 74 1.47 6.60 9.31
CA TYR A 74 1.52 5.74 8.14
C TYR A 74 1.23 4.26 8.51
N PRO A 75 0.12 3.66 8.03
CA PRO A 75 -0.25 2.27 8.35
C PRO A 75 0.57 1.20 7.59
N GLY A 76 1.46 1.60 6.69
CA GLY A 76 2.30 0.68 5.92
C GLY A 76 3.73 0.62 6.45
N ALA A 77 4.59 -0.11 5.75
CA ALA A 77 6.02 -0.09 6.06
C ALA A 77 6.59 1.35 5.93
N PRO A 78 7.25 1.90 6.97
CA PRO A 78 7.65 3.31 7.02
C PRO A 78 8.57 3.74 5.86
N GLY A 79 9.35 2.79 5.31
CA GLY A 79 10.26 3.03 4.19
C GLY A 79 9.56 3.24 2.84
N LEU A 80 8.27 2.91 2.73
CA LEU A 80 7.47 3.09 1.51
C LEU A 80 6.77 4.45 1.50
N ALA A 81 6.62 5.08 2.67
CA ALA A 81 6.03 6.40 2.76
C ALA A 81 6.90 7.41 2.01
N SER A 82 6.31 8.11 1.04
CA SER A 82 6.98 9.02 0.08
C SER A 82 7.69 8.34 -1.10
N VAL A 83 7.43 7.05 -1.36
CA VAL A 83 7.83 6.37 -2.60
C VAL A 83 6.62 6.30 -3.54
N GLY A 84 6.80 6.66 -4.81
CA GLY A 84 5.71 6.65 -5.78
C GLY A 84 4.51 7.49 -5.36
N LEU A 85 3.33 6.87 -5.36
CA LEU A 85 2.10 7.47 -4.85
C LEU A 85 1.93 7.37 -3.34
N CYS A 86 2.74 6.57 -2.64
CA CYS A 86 2.59 6.41 -1.21
C CYS A 86 2.91 7.71 -0.47
N ALA A 87 2.04 8.05 0.48
CA ALA A 87 2.11 9.30 1.19
C ALA A 87 1.71 9.11 2.64
N PHE A 88 2.31 9.94 3.51
CA PHE A 88 1.92 10.04 4.90
C PHE A 88 0.50 10.59 5.06
N GLY A 89 -0.19 10.08 6.06
CA GLY A 89 -1.44 10.64 6.54
C GLY A 89 -1.25 11.56 7.74
N THR A 90 -2.37 11.99 8.30
CA THR A 90 -2.43 12.71 9.56
C THR A 90 -3.50 12.07 10.44
N MET A 91 -3.11 11.76 11.68
CA MET A 91 -4.03 11.36 12.73
C MET A 91 -4.29 12.52 13.67
N THR A 92 -5.49 12.54 14.23
CA THR A 92 -5.89 13.52 15.24
C THR A 92 -6.18 12.79 16.54
N CYS A 93 -5.67 13.32 17.64
CA CYS A 93 -5.95 12.78 18.95
C CYS A 93 -7.40 13.12 19.34
N GLU A 94 -8.20 12.09 19.52
CA GLU A 94 -9.59 12.15 19.94
C GLU A 94 -9.72 11.82 21.45
N GLY A 95 -10.89 12.05 22.03
CA GLY A 95 -11.17 11.74 23.44
C GLY A 95 -11.37 12.96 24.36
N GLY A 96 -11.65 12.66 25.64
CA GLY A 96 -12.02 13.64 26.66
C GLY A 96 -10.91 13.93 27.68
N SER A 97 -11.19 14.90 28.56
CA SER A 97 -10.28 15.67 29.44
C SER A 97 -9.27 14.93 30.34
N GLU A 98 -9.17 13.60 30.30
CA GLU A 98 -8.26 12.83 31.15
C GLU A 98 -7.23 12.00 30.36
N LEU A 99 -7.59 11.40 29.21
CA LEU A 99 -6.68 10.74 28.27
C LEU A 99 -7.26 10.80 26.85
N GLY A 100 -6.43 11.16 25.87
CA GLY A 100 -6.76 11.06 24.45
C GLY A 100 -6.22 9.77 23.83
N HIS A 101 -6.79 9.38 22.69
CA HIS A 101 -6.36 8.26 21.85
C HIS A 101 -6.21 8.75 20.41
N TRP A 102 -5.27 8.18 19.66
CA TRP A 102 -5.16 8.51 18.25
C TRP A 102 -6.38 8.00 17.49
N GLY A 103 -6.96 8.90 16.69
CA GLY A 103 -7.98 8.54 15.70
C GLY A 103 -7.33 7.96 14.43
N PRO A 104 -8.13 7.68 13.40
CA PRO A 104 -7.66 7.03 12.19
C PRO A 104 -6.59 7.85 11.46
N CYS A 105 -5.69 7.15 10.77
CA CYS A 105 -4.69 7.78 9.92
C CYS A 105 -5.29 8.27 8.60
N LEU A 106 -5.71 9.54 8.54
CA LEU A 106 -6.41 10.08 7.38
C LEU A 106 -5.44 10.60 6.31
N GLY A 107 -5.72 10.28 5.05
CA GLY A 107 -4.96 10.79 3.91
C GLY A 107 -3.66 10.04 3.61
N ALA A 108 -3.34 9.00 4.38
CA ALA A 108 -2.26 8.09 4.03
C ALA A 108 -2.60 7.36 2.72
N ILE A 109 -1.60 7.19 1.86
CA ILE A 109 -1.69 6.37 0.65
C ILE A 109 -0.73 5.20 0.86
N THR A 110 -1.29 4.00 0.96
CA THR A 110 -0.54 2.75 1.11
C THR A 110 -0.35 2.06 -0.24
N PRO A 111 0.60 1.10 -0.33
CA PRO A 111 0.80 0.31 -1.54
C PRO A 111 -0.49 -0.30 -2.04
N ARG A 112 -0.73 -0.21 -3.35
CA ARG A 112 -1.83 -0.85 -4.04
C ARG A 112 -1.33 -1.61 -5.26
N VAL A 113 -2.22 -2.40 -5.86
CA VAL A 113 -1.88 -3.13 -7.08
C VAL A 113 -1.58 -2.17 -8.22
N GLU A 114 -0.50 -2.44 -8.95
CA GLU A 114 -0.06 -1.65 -10.10
C GLU A 114 -0.98 -1.77 -11.32
N VAL A 115 -1.05 -0.68 -12.07
CA VAL A 115 -1.67 -0.63 -13.39
C VAL A 115 -0.57 -0.51 -14.44
N CYS A 116 -0.34 -1.60 -15.18
CA CYS A 116 0.85 -1.69 -16.02
C CYS A 116 0.99 -0.58 -17.07
N GLY A 117 2.17 0.02 -17.12
CA GLY A 117 2.57 0.99 -18.14
C GLY A 117 1.83 2.32 -18.04
N ASN A 118 1.30 2.66 -16.87
CA ASN A 118 0.70 3.97 -16.64
C ASN A 118 1.73 5.03 -16.19
N GLY A 119 2.98 4.61 -15.92
CA GLY A 119 4.08 5.43 -15.43
C GLY A 119 3.93 5.88 -13.98
N VAL A 120 3.14 5.14 -13.18
CA VAL A 120 2.78 5.49 -11.81
C VAL A 120 3.10 4.32 -10.89
N ASP A 121 4.01 4.56 -9.96
CA ASP A 121 4.35 3.62 -8.90
C ASP A 121 3.24 3.53 -7.85
N GLU A 122 2.49 2.45 -7.93
CA GLU A 122 1.30 2.17 -7.13
C GLU A 122 1.60 1.31 -5.90
N ASP A 123 2.55 0.40 -6.02
CA ASP A 123 2.97 -0.49 -4.93
C ASP A 123 4.14 0.08 -4.10
N CYS A 124 4.63 1.25 -4.51
CA CYS A 124 5.61 2.07 -3.82
C CYS A 124 6.97 1.40 -3.72
N ASP A 125 7.32 0.58 -4.71
CA ASP A 125 8.62 -0.09 -4.82
C ASP A 125 9.67 0.75 -5.58
N GLY A 126 9.26 1.88 -6.16
CA GLY A 126 10.08 2.81 -6.93
C GLY A 126 10.07 2.56 -8.44
N LYS A 127 9.28 1.61 -8.94
CA LYS A 127 9.13 1.25 -10.36
C LYS A 127 7.65 1.26 -10.76
N ASP A 128 7.40 1.09 -12.05
CA ASP A 128 6.08 0.78 -12.60
C ASP A 128 6.10 -0.67 -13.11
N ALA A 129 4.97 -1.38 -13.03
CA ALA A 129 4.80 -2.65 -13.71
C ALA A 129 4.73 -2.40 -15.22
N CYS A 130 5.52 -3.14 -15.97
CA CYS A 130 5.51 -3.08 -17.42
C CYS A 130 4.88 -4.33 -18.02
N TRP A 131 4.43 -4.22 -19.26
CA TRP A 131 3.96 -5.39 -20.00
C TRP A 131 5.17 -6.22 -20.44
N GLN A 132 5.06 -7.54 -20.36
CA GLN A 132 6.15 -8.42 -20.76
C GLN A 132 6.31 -8.44 -22.29
N ASP A 133 7.45 -7.98 -22.79
CA ASP A 133 7.86 -8.08 -24.19
C ASP A 133 8.87 -9.22 -24.39
N LEU A 134 8.47 -10.29 -25.07
CA LEU A 134 9.30 -11.48 -25.26
C LEU A 134 10.09 -11.48 -26.58
N ASP A 135 9.65 -10.71 -27.58
CA ASP A 135 10.25 -10.71 -28.92
C ASP A 135 10.91 -9.38 -29.31
N GLY A 136 10.80 -8.36 -28.45
CA GLY A 136 11.49 -7.09 -28.57
C GLY A 136 10.91 -6.20 -29.65
N ASP A 137 9.63 -6.37 -29.99
CA ASP A 137 8.94 -5.59 -31.01
C ASP A 137 8.24 -4.34 -30.47
N GLY A 138 8.27 -4.14 -29.14
CA GLY A 138 7.64 -3.02 -28.43
C GLY A 138 6.20 -3.28 -27.99
N TYR A 139 5.62 -4.44 -28.30
CA TYR A 139 4.26 -4.83 -27.90
C TYR A 139 4.28 -5.95 -26.86
N GLY A 140 3.82 -5.60 -25.65
CA GLY A 140 3.76 -6.55 -24.55
C GLY A 140 2.58 -7.53 -24.62
N THR A 141 2.77 -8.69 -23.99
CA THR A 141 1.69 -9.67 -23.73
C THR A 141 0.80 -9.22 -22.57
N ALA A 142 -0.19 -10.03 -22.16
CA ALA A 142 -1.01 -9.75 -20.97
C ALA A 142 -0.29 -10.01 -19.63
N ALA A 143 0.97 -10.48 -19.65
CA ALA A 143 1.76 -10.67 -18.44
C ALA A 143 2.45 -9.36 -18.03
N ALA A 144 2.56 -9.12 -16.73
CA ALA A 144 3.39 -8.05 -16.20
C ALA A 144 4.79 -8.54 -15.83
N VAL A 145 5.73 -7.62 -15.90
CA VAL A 145 7.06 -7.69 -15.31
C VAL A 145 7.26 -6.45 -14.44
N THR A 146 7.98 -6.57 -13.34
CA THR A 146 8.42 -5.38 -12.59
C THR A 146 9.38 -4.60 -13.46
N GLY A 147 9.11 -3.32 -13.69
CA GLY A 147 9.99 -2.46 -14.47
C GLY A 147 11.33 -2.20 -13.78
N ASP A 148 12.28 -1.65 -14.53
CA ASP A 148 13.54 -1.14 -13.98
C ASP A 148 13.38 0.27 -13.39
N ASP A 149 12.42 1.05 -13.90
CA ASP A 149 12.04 2.39 -13.45
C ASP A 149 10.54 2.66 -13.71
N LEU A 150 10.12 3.94 -13.72
CA LEU A 150 8.74 4.35 -14.00
C LEU A 150 8.40 4.42 -15.50
N ILE A 151 9.29 3.95 -16.38
CA ILE A 151 9.19 4.13 -17.82
C ILE A 151 9.28 2.77 -18.51
N CYS A 152 8.14 2.26 -18.96
CA CYS A 152 8.11 1.01 -19.70
C CYS A 152 8.66 1.12 -21.13
N GLY A 153 9.32 0.06 -21.59
CA GLY A 153 9.83 -0.08 -22.96
C GLY A 153 11.19 0.57 -23.22
N ASN A 154 11.86 1.05 -22.16
CA ASN A 154 13.25 1.51 -22.24
C ASN A 154 14.26 0.39 -21.88
N ALA A 155 13.78 -0.73 -21.32
CA ALA A 155 14.58 -1.90 -20.95
C ALA A 155 14.12 -3.19 -21.67
N PRO A 156 15.02 -4.17 -21.86
CA PRO A 156 14.67 -5.44 -22.48
C PRO A 156 13.65 -6.22 -21.65
N GLY A 157 12.64 -6.78 -22.31
CA GLY A 157 11.61 -7.55 -21.59
C GLY A 157 10.38 -6.74 -21.21
N GLU A 158 10.40 -5.42 -21.42
CA GLU A 158 9.34 -4.49 -21.04
C GLU A 158 8.69 -3.85 -22.28
N ALA A 159 7.39 -3.55 -22.17
CA ALA A 159 6.65 -2.75 -23.11
C ALA A 159 5.68 -1.80 -22.40
N ALA A 160 5.50 -0.62 -22.98
CA ALA A 160 4.51 0.38 -22.56
C ALA A 160 3.10 0.10 -23.13
N ASN A 161 2.97 -0.94 -23.97
CA ASN A 161 1.80 -1.43 -24.72
C ASN A 161 1.28 -0.61 -25.93
N THR A 162 2.12 0.23 -26.56
CA THR A 162 1.98 0.64 -27.97
C THR A 162 3.33 0.85 -28.66
#